data_AF-A0A8S2V5F4-F1
#
_entry.id   AF-A0A8S2V5F4-F1
#
_cell.length_a   1.000
_cell.length_b   1.000
_cell.length_c   1.000
_cell.angle_alpha   90.00
_cell.angle_beta   90.00
_cell.angle_gamma   90.00
#
_symmetry.space_group_name_H-M   'P 1'
#
loop_
_entity.id
_entity.type
_entity.pdbx_description
1 polymer ?
#
loop_
_entity_poly.entity_id
_entity_poly.type
_entity_poly.pdbx_seq_one_letter_code
_entity_poly.pdbx_strand_id
1 'polypeptide(L)'
;VKYLNECPVQPNLPVYLLVVGSMGLVRVLNLLWKQFRRRRMRKNEGIELDQEEEPDIGNGSGFTDAILNLFLLAWFIVGQFWTYSVFMPRFEAELLNPHNYCHKNVYIFTLIHIGFVYVMFLASIIFLIALTMCAACPHILVKPQR
;
A
#
# COMPACT_ATOMS: atom_id res chain seq x y z
N VAL A 1 8.67 -15.56 23.03
CA VAL A 1 9.03 -14.32 22.31
C VAL A 1 10.36 -14.50 21.59
N LYS A 2 10.36 -15.11 20.39
CA LYS A 2 11.58 -15.48 19.64
C LYS A 2 11.72 -14.77 18.28
N TYR A 3 10.73 -13.94 17.92
CA TYR A 3 10.61 -13.29 16.60
C TYR A 3 11.34 -11.95 16.48
N LEU A 4 11.72 -11.31 17.60
CA LEU A 4 12.49 -10.04 17.58
C LEU A 4 13.99 -10.23 17.30
N ASN A 5 14.48 -11.48 17.27
CA ASN A 5 15.90 -11.80 17.12
C ASN A 5 16.26 -12.28 15.72
N GLU A 6 15.36 -12.14 14.74
CA GLU A 6 15.60 -12.63 13.39
C GLU A 6 16.56 -11.73 12.60
N CYS A 7 16.67 -10.44 12.94
CA CYS A 7 17.72 -9.54 12.44
C CYS A 7 18.23 -8.59 13.55
N PRO A 8 19.15 -9.04 14.43
CA PRO A 8 19.75 -8.19 15.45
C PRO A 8 20.51 -6.98 14.87
N VAL A 9 20.93 -7.04 13.61
CA VAL A 9 21.50 -5.89 12.87
C VAL A 9 20.55 -4.71 12.82
N GLN A 10 19.24 -4.98 12.69
CA GLN A 10 18.21 -3.96 12.53
C GLN A 10 16.90 -4.45 13.14
N PRO A 11 16.70 -4.27 14.47
CA PRO A 11 15.50 -4.76 15.17
C PRO A 11 14.20 -4.09 14.70
N ASN A 12 14.31 -2.98 13.98
CA ASN A 12 13.16 -2.26 13.41
C ASN A 12 12.59 -2.91 12.15
N LEU A 13 13.34 -3.81 11.49
CA LEU A 13 12.92 -4.42 10.23
C LEU A 13 11.76 -5.43 10.40
N PRO A 14 11.76 -6.32 11.41
CA PRO A 14 10.59 -7.14 11.72
C PRO A 14 9.37 -6.33 12.17
N VAL A 15 9.59 -5.23 12.91
CA VAL A 15 8.51 -4.32 13.34
C VAL A 15 7.88 -3.61 12.12
N TYR A 16 8.70 -3.19 11.16
CA TYR A 16 8.23 -2.63 9.90
C TYR A 16 7.26 -3.56 9.18
N LEU A 17 7.64 -4.83 8.98
CA LEU A 17 6.79 -5.83 8.32
C LEU A 17 5.46 -6.05 9.06
N LEU A 18 5.50 -6.08 10.39
CA LEU A 18 4.30 -6.28 11.21
C LEU A 18 3.33 -5.10 11.10
N VAL A 19 3.84 -3.87 11.14
CA VAL A 19 3.02 -2.66 11.02
C VAL A 19 2.44 -2.55 9.60
N VAL A 20 3.22 -2.82 8.55
CA VAL A 20 2.71 -2.82 7.17
C VAL A 20 1.63 -3.88 6.97
N GLY A 21 1.85 -5.10 7.44
CA GLY A 21 0.88 -6.19 7.31
C GLY A 21 -0.44 -5.92 8.05
N SER A 22 -0.36 -5.42 9.28
CA SER A 22 -1.55 -5.09 10.08
C SER A 22 -2.33 -3.91 9.51
N MET A 23 -1.66 -2.81 9.15
CA MET A 23 -2.30 -1.64 8.57
C MET A 23 -2.91 -1.94 7.19
N GLY A 24 -2.23 -2.76 6.38
CA GLY A 24 -2.76 -3.25 5.10
C GLY A 24 -4.02 -4.10 5.28
N LEU A 25 -4.05 -5.00 6.26
CA LEU A 25 -5.23 -5.82 6.55
C LEU A 25 -6.40 -4.97 7.03
N VAL A 26 -6.16 -4.02 7.94
CA VAL A 26 -7.19 -3.09 8.43
C VAL A 26 -7.79 -2.29 7.27
N ARG A 27 -6.96 -1.83 6.32
CA ARG A 27 -7.42 -1.16 5.10
C ARG A 27 -8.34 -2.05 4.27
N VAL A 28 -7.94 -3.28 3.98
CA VAL A 28 -8.74 -4.23 3.21
C VAL A 28 -10.06 -4.51 3.91
N LEU A 29 -10.05 -4.73 5.22
CA LEU A 29 -11.26 -4.95 6.01
C LEU A 29 -12.19 -3.73 5.98
N ASN A 30 -11.66 -2.51 6.11
CA ASN A 30 -12.46 -1.29 6.00
C ASN A 30 -13.11 -1.13 4.62
N LEU A 31 -12.39 -1.43 3.55
CA LEU A 31 -12.94 -1.40 2.18
C LEU A 31 -14.01 -2.45 1.98
N LEU A 32 -13.77 -3.69 2.42
CA LEU A 32 -14.75 -4.77 2.37
C LEU A 32 -15.98 -4.46 3.22
N TRP A 33 -15.81 -3.84 4.39
CA TRP A 33 -16.91 -3.46 5.25
C TRP A 33 -17.74 -2.33 4.65
N LYS A 34 -17.09 -1.30 4.07
CA LYS A 34 -17.76 -0.26 3.28
C LYS A 34 -18.53 -0.88 2.11
N GLN A 35 -17.93 -1.80 1.36
CA GLN A 35 -18.57 -2.49 0.24
C GLN A 35 -19.76 -3.35 0.68
N PHE A 36 -19.61 -4.11 1.77
CA PHE A 36 -20.67 -4.96 2.31
C PHE A 36 -21.83 -4.13 2.84
N ARG A 37 -21.54 -3.03 3.55
CA ARG A 37 -22.55 -2.08 4.02
C ARG A 37 -23.29 -1.46 2.84
N ARG A 38 -22.59 -1.01 1.80
CA ARG A 38 -23.21 -0.51 0.55
C ARG A 38 -24.12 -1.54 -0.11
N ARG A 39 -23.67 -2.80 -0.24
CA ARG A 39 -24.49 -3.90 -0.78
C ARG A 39 -25.74 -4.17 0.06
N ARG A 40 -25.63 -4.10 1.40
CA ARG A 40 -26.75 -4.31 2.32
C ARG A 40 -27.78 -3.17 2.24
N MET A 41 -27.33 -1.92 2.15
CA MET A 41 -28.21 -0.75 1.97
C MET A 41 -28.95 -0.83 0.63
N ARG A 42 -28.23 -1.12 -0.47
CA ARG A 42 -28.83 -1.28 -1.81
C ARG A 42 -29.89 -2.39 -1.90
N LYS A 43 -29.79 -3.43 -1.06
CA LYS A 43 -30.81 -4.49 -0.97
C LYS A 43 -32.06 -4.05 -0.20
N ASN A 44 -31.93 -3.10 0.73
CA ASN A 44 -33.01 -2.67 1.62
C ASN A 44 -33.86 -1.54 0.99
N GLU A 45 -33.28 -0.71 0.14
CA GLU A 45 -33.95 0.40 -0.57
C GLU A 45 -34.34 0.01 -2.01
N GLY A 46 -35.15 -1.02 -2.20
CA GLY A 46 -35.55 -1.42 -3.55
C GLY A 46 -36.12 -0.25 -4.38
N ILE A 47 -35.35 0.24 -5.37
CA ILE A 47 -35.68 0.91 -6.65
C ILE A 47 -34.74 2.09 -7.00
N GLU A 48 -34.13 1.92 -8.18
CA GLU A 48 -33.75 2.84 -9.28
C GLU A 48 -32.95 4.16 -9.11
N LEU A 49 -31.84 4.11 -9.87
CA LEU A 49 -31.25 5.08 -10.80
C LEU A 49 -30.41 6.25 -10.24
N ASP A 50 -29.18 6.24 -10.75
CA ASP A 50 -28.34 7.40 -11.06
C ASP A 50 -28.26 8.47 -10.00
N GLN A 51 -27.48 8.19 -8.96
CA GLN A 51 -26.71 9.24 -8.32
C GLN A 51 -25.27 9.02 -8.72
N GLU A 52 -24.75 9.96 -9.52
CA GLU A 52 -23.34 10.27 -9.62
C GLU A 52 -22.69 9.99 -8.27
N GLU A 53 -21.58 9.24 -8.25
CA GLU A 53 -20.84 8.96 -7.03
C GLU A 53 -20.38 10.29 -6.41
N GLU A 54 -21.24 10.96 -5.65
CA GLU A 54 -20.77 11.92 -4.67
C GLU A 54 -19.91 11.09 -3.72
N PRO A 55 -18.60 11.40 -3.60
CA PRO A 55 -17.80 10.77 -2.58
C PRO A 55 -18.53 11.02 -1.26
N ASP A 56 -18.66 9.98 -0.44
CA ASP A 56 -19.30 10.05 0.86
C ASP A 56 -18.44 10.95 1.77
N ILE A 57 -18.56 12.28 1.56
CA ILE A 57 -18.02 13.38 2.38
C ILE A 57 -18.90 13.45 3.64
N GLY A 58 -19.14 12.31 4.28
CA GLY A 58 -19.39 12.26 5.70
C GLY A 58 -18.06 12.61 6.35
N ASN A 59 -17.90 13.87 6.78
CA ASN A 59 -16.70 14.58 7.28
C ASN A 59 -15.69 13.81 8.16
N GLY A 60 -15.97 12.58 8.62
CA GLY A 60 -15.02 11.72 9.31
C GLY A 60 -14.29 10.69 8.43
N SER A 61 -14.90 10.19 7.35
CA SER A 61 -14.37 9.03 6.63
C SER A 61 -13.16 9.37 5.74
N GLY A 62 -13.25 10.46 4.98
CA GLY A 62 -12.15 10.95 4.12
C GLY A 62 -10.92 11.39 4.92
N PHE A 63 -11.11 11.99 6.10
CA PHE A 63 -9.99 12.40 6.96
C PHE A 63 -9.25 11.20 7.54
N THR A 64 -9.97 10.18 8.02
CA THR A 64 -9.33 8.92 8.48
C THR A 64 -8.59 8.23 7.35
N ASP A 65 -9.16 8.21 6.13
CA ASP A 65 -8.51 7.64 4.97
C ASP A 65 -7.26 8.44 4.55
N ALA A 66 -7.27 9.77 4.66
CA ALA A 66 -6.11 10.60 4.38
C ALA A 66 -4.96 10.36 5.39
N ILE A 67 -5.26 10.34 6.69
CA ILE A 67 -4.26 10.08 7.74
C ILE A 67 -3.62 8.70 7.55
N LEU A 68 -4.44 7.67 7.34
CA LEU A 68 -3.96 6.31 7.15
C LEU A 68 -3.04 6.21 5.94
N ASN A 69 -3.35 6.91 4.83
CA ASN A 69 -2.50 6.95 3.64
C ASN A 69 -1.17 7.65 3.91
N LEU A 70 -1.20 8.81 4.59
CA LEU A 70 0.02 9.54 4.93
C LEU A 70 0.93 8.71 5.84
N PHE A 71 0.35 8.05 6.84
CA PHE A 71 1.08 7.15 7.74
C PHE A 71 1.71 5.99 6.97
N LEU A 72 0.95 5.30 6.10
CA LEU A 72 1.46 4.21 5.27
C LEU A 72 2.61 4.67 4.36
N LEU A 73 2.51 5.87 3.79
CA LEU A 73 3.55 6.44 2.93
C LEU A 73 4.83 6.78 3.70
N ALA A 74 4.71 7.49 4.83
CA ALA A 74 5.85 7.79 5.69
C ALA A 74 6.51 6.50 6.20
N TRP A 75 5.70 5.52 6.61
CA TRP A 75 6.19 4.23 7.08
C TRP A 75 6.91 3.45 5.98
N PHE A 76 6.39 3.48 4.74
CA PHE A 76 7.06 2.87 3.60
C PHE A 76 8.44 3.47 3.35
N ILE A 77 8.59 4.80 3.42
CA ILE A 77 9.89 5.48 3.26
C ILE A 77 10.86 5.03 4.35
N VAL A 78 10.40 4.96 5.60
CA VAL A 78 11.21 4.48 6.72
C VAL A 78 11.62 3.01 6.52
N GLY A 79 10.71 2.18 5.99
CA GLY A 79 10.98 0.80 5.59
C GLY A 79 12.07 0.68 4.55
N GLN A 80 12.02 1.49 3.48
CA GLN A 80 13.07 1.55 2.46
C GLN A 80 14.42 1.86 3.11
N PHE A 81 14.48 2.89 3.96
CA PHE A 81 15.69 3.30 4.64
C PHE A 81 16.29 2.16 5.48
N TRP A 82 15.46 1.44 6.26
CA TRP A 82 15.90 0.30 7.04
C TRP A 82 16.30 -0.92 6.19
N THR A 83 15.67 -1.13 5.03
CA THR A 83 16.08 -2.21 4.12
C THR A 83 17.42 -1.88 3.46
N TYR A 84 17.62 -0.64 3.00
CA TYR A 84 18.88 -0.21 2.38
C TYR A 84 20.03 -0.10 3.39
N SER A 85 19.77 0.25 4.65
CA SER A 85 20.81 0.27 5.68
C SER A 85 21.40 -1.12 5.96
N VAL A 86 20.68 -2.19 5.59
CA VAL A 86 21.08 -3.60 5.80
C VAL A 86 21.55 -4.25 4.49
N PHE A 87 21.75 -3.48 3.40
CA PHE A 87 22.06 -3.99 2.05
C PHE A 87 23.35 -4.85 1.93
N MET A 88 24.18 -4.95 2.98
CA MET A 88 25.17 -6.01 3.15
C MET A 88 24.88 -6.87 4.39
N PRO A 89 23.84 -7.74 4.39
CA PRO A 89 23.60 -8.63 5.52
C PRO A 89 24.52 -9.84 5.43
N ARG A 90 25.17 -10.19 6.55
CA ARG A 90 25.78 -11.51 6.70
C ARG A 90 24.66 -12.50 7.04
N PHE A 91 24.51 -13.53 6.20
CA PHE A 91 23.44 -14.53 6.33
C PHE A 91 23.79 -15.68 7.30
N GLU A 92 24.94 -15.62 7.96
CA GLU A 92 25.39 -16.62 8.94
C GLU A 92 25.78 -15.93 10.25
N ALA A 93 25.44 -16.54 11.38
CA ALA A 93 25.83 -16.06 12.70
C ALA A 93 27.28 -16.46 13.00
N GLU A 94 28.19 -15.48 13.07
CA GLU A 94 29.56 -15.71 13.54
C GLU A 94 29.57 -15.87 15.07
N LEU A 95 30.33 -16.87 15.58
CA LEU A 95 30.51 -17.10 17.02
C LEU A 95 31.02 -15.86 17.78
N LEU A 96 31.76 -14.98 17.09
CA LEU A 96 32.39 -13.79 17.66
C LEU A 96 31.48 -12.55 17.62
N ASN A 97 30.40 -12.56 16.81
CA ASN A 97 29.48 -11.43 16.63
C ASN A 97 28.04 -11.91 16.39
N PRO A 98 27.33 -12.38 17.44
CA PRO A 98 25.95 -12.89 17.32
C PRO A 98 24.93 -11.81 16.91
N HIS A 99 25.29 -10.53 16.96
CA HIS A 99 24.40 -9.42 16.62
C HIS A 99 24.47 -8.97 15.15
N ASN A 100 25.43 -9.47 14.35
CA ASN A 100 25.64 -9.00 12.97
C ASN A 100 25.05 -9.95 11.91
N TYR A 101 23.87 -10.51 12.20
CA TYR A 101 23.18 -11.47 11.34
C TYR A 101 21.76 -10.98 11.01
N CYS A 102 21.24 -11.37 9.85
CA CYS A 102 19.86 -11.15 9.46
C CYS A 102 19.30 -12.36 8.71
N HIS A 103 18.16 -12.89 9.18
CA HIS A 103 17.48 -14.02 8.56
C HIS A 103 17.07 -13.68 7.12
N LYS A 104 17.50 -14.53 6.20
CA LYS A 104 17.22 -14.45 4.77
C LYS A 104 15.74 -14.24 4.46
N ASN A 105 14.84 -14.89 5.19
CA ASN A 105 13.40 -14.82 4.96
C ASN A 105 12.84 -13.41 5.18
N VAL A 106 13.23 -12.74 6.27
CA VAL A 106 12.77 -11.38 6.59
C VAL A 106 13.23 -10.40 5.52
N TYR A 107 14.51 -10.49 5.14
CA TYR A 107 15.09 -9.63 4.11
C TYR A 107 14.42 -9.85 2.74
N ILE A 108 14.26 -11.09 2.30
CA ILE A 108 13.59 -11.41 1.02
C ILE A 108 12.14 -10.94 1.04
N PHE A 109 11.41 -11.13 2.15
CA PHE A 109 10.04 -10.63 2.27
C PHE A 109 9.97 -9.10 2.13
N THR A 110 10.88 -8.37 2.80
CA THR A 110 10.93 -6.91 2.64
C THR A 110 11.22 -6.49 1.21
N LEU A 111 12.17 -7.15 0.54
CA LEU A 111 12.51 -6.85 -0.87
C LEU A 111 11.35 -7.13 -1.82
N ILE A 112 10.69 -8.29 -1.68
CA ILE A 112 9.54 -8.64 -2.51
C ILE A 112 8.41 -7.63 -2.29
N HIS A 113 8.13 -7.27 -1.04
CA HIS A 113 7.11 -6.28 -0.72
C HIS A 113 7.42 -4.93 -1.36
N ILE A 114 8.65 -4.44 -1.24
CA ILE A 114 9.11 -3.19 -1.85
C ILE A 114 8.95 -3.24 -3.37
N GLY A 115 9.43 -4.31 -4.01
CA GLY A 115 9.32 -4.49 -5.45
C GLY A 115 7.86 -4.51 -5.93
N PHE A 116 6.98 -5.21 -5.21
CA PHE A 116 5.56 -5.26 -5.51
C PHE A 116 4.91 -3.88 -5.50
N VAL A 117 5.20 -3.05 -4.49
CA VAL A 117 4.68 -1.67 -4.40
C VAL A 117 5.15 -0.81 -5.59
N TYR A 118 6.43 -0.89 -5.97
CA TYR A 118 6.96 -0.16 -7.13
C TYR A 118 6.30 -0.58 -8.44
N VAL A 119 6.13 -1.88 -8.67
CA VAL A 119 5.46 -2.40 -9.88
C VAL A 119 4.02 -1.90 -9.97
N MET A 120 3.27 -1.95 -8.85
CA MET A 120 1.90 -1.46 -8.80
C MET A 120 1.82 0.05 -9.05
N PHE A 121 2.74 0.82 -8.48
CA PHE A 121 2.80 2.27 -8.69
C PHE A 121 3.07 2.60 -10.17
N LEU A 122 4.06 1.95 -10.79
CA LEU A 122 4.37 2.14 -12.21
C LEU A 122 3.19 1.76 -13.12
N ALA A 123 2.55 0.62 -12.86
CA ALA A 123 1.37 0.19 -13.60
C ALA A 123 0.22 1.21 -13.50
N SER A 124 0.00 1.78 -12.31
CA SER A 124 -1.03 2.82 -12.10
C SER A 124 -0.75 4.09 -12.91
N ILE A 125 0.52 4.54 -12.98
CA ILE A 125 0.91 5.71 -13.78
C ILE A 125 0.68 5.45 -15.26
N ILE A 126 1.11 4.28 -15.77
CA ILE A 126 0.92 3.90 -17.17
C ILE A 126 -0.57 3.88 -17.52
N PHE A 127 -1.40 3.31 -16.64
CA PHE A 127 -2.84 3.28 -16.83
C PHE A 127 -3.46 4.68 -16.89
N LEU A 128 -3.08 5.58 -15.98
CA LEU A 128 -3.55 6.97 -15.99
C LEU A 128 -3.13 7.72 -17.27
N ILE A 129 -1.88 7.54 -17.71
CA ILE A 129 -1.40 8.13 -18.97
C ILE A 129 -2.22 7.59 -20.16
N ALA A 130 -2.43 6.28 -20.24
CA ALA A 130 -3.25 5.67 -21.29
C ALA A 130 -4.68 6.24 -21.30
N LEU A 131 -5.30 6.42 -20.14
CA LEU A 131 -6.62 7.05 -20.03
C LEU A 131 -6.62 8.50 -20.52
N THR A 132 -5.62 9.31 -20.14
CA THR A 132 -5.52 10.71 -20.63
C THR A 132 -5.32 10.79 -22.14
N MET A 133 -4.53 9.88 -22.72
CA MET A 133 -4.34 9.81 -24.17
C MET A 133 -5.62 9.36 -24.89
N CYS A 134 -6.32 8.35 -24.35
CA CYS A 134 -7.61 7.91 -24.87
C CYS A 134 -8.71 8.96 -24.71
N ALA A 135 -8.68 9.81 -23.67
CA ALA A 135 -9.64 10.90 -23.46
C ALA A 135 -9.33 12.16 -24.30
N ALA A 136 -8.06 12.43 -24.59
CA ALA A 136 -7.65 13.53 -25.45
C ALA A 136 -7.92 13.25 -26.95
N CYS A 137 -7.83 11.99 -27.40
CA CYS A 137 -8.14 11.58 -28.77
C CYS A 137 -9.56 11.97 -29.26
N PRO A 138 -10.66 11.69 -28.53
CA PRO A 138 -12.01 12.09 -28.95
C PRO A 138 -12.22 13.60 -28.91
N HIS A 139 -11.55 14.34 -28.01
CA HIS A 139 -11.68 15.79 -27.92
C HIS A 139 -10.97 16.54 -29.07
N ILE A 140 -9.95 15.95 -29.69
CA ILE A 140 -9.24 16.54 -30.85
C ILE A 140 -10.03 16.33 -32.15
N LEU A 141 -10.74 15.20 -32.32
CA LEU A 141 -11.53 14.90 -33.52
C LEU A 141 -12.89 15.64 -33.57
N VAL A 142 -13.37 16.17 -32.44
CA VAL A 142 -14.66 16.86 -32.36
C VAL A 142 -14.54 18.38 -32.57
N LYS A 143 -13.34 18.96 -32.64
CA LYS A 143 -13.20 20.41 -32.88
C LYS A 143 -13.59 20.70 -34.34
N PRO A 144 -14.80 21.23 -34.63
CA PRO A 144 -15.18 21.55 -35.99
C PRO A 144 -14.38 22.79 -36.36
N GLN A 145 -13.67 22.70 -37.48
CA GLN A 145 -13.00 23.83 -38.12
C GLN A 145 -14.10 24.87 -38.45
N ARG A 146 -14.20 25.91 -37.62
CA ARG A 146 -15.02 27.09 -37.90
C ARG A 146 -14.16 28.13 -38.60
#